data_AF-Q9NCF0-F1
#
_entry.id   AF-Q9NCF0-F1
#
_cell.length_a   1.000
_cell.length_b   1.000
_cell.length_c   1.000
_cell.angle_alpha   90.00
_cell.angle_beta   90.00
_cell.angle_gamma   90.00
#
_symmetry.space_group_name_H-M   'P 1'
#
loop_
_entity.id
_entity.type
_entity.pdbx_description
1 polymer ?
#
loop_
_entity_poly.entity_id
_entity_poly.type
_entity_poly.pdbx_seq_one_letter_code
_entity_poly.pdbx_strand_id
1 'polypeptide(L)'
;NDKGQNGEDLTGGYYDAGDFVKFGFAMAYTTTVLSWGVVDHANGYSKAGALDDARKAIKWATDYFLKAHVSANVLYGQVGQGDPDYAYWGRPEDMKMARPAYKIDAAHPGSDLAAETAAALAAASLVFRNTDANYANNLLTHAKQLFDFANNYRGLYTDSITDAKSFYLSGDYRDELVWGAVWLYRATNDNNYLNTAESLYSSFGLASRNGAFNWDEKISGLEVLLAKVTNKQTYKDKVKGYCDYVVSTTTKTPKGLVYIFHWGPLRYAA
;
A
#
# COMPACT_ATOMS: atom_id res chain seq x y z
N ASN A 1 11.56 -21.36 -1.19
CA ASN A 1 11.03 -21.99 0.06
C ASN A 1 10.77 -20.90 1.09
N ASP A 2 10.02 -19.87 0.71
CA ASP A 2 9.75 -18.72 1.57
C ASP A 2 8.76 -19.16 2.66
N LYS A 3 9.17 -19.03 3.92
CA LYS A 3 8.40 -19.51 5.07
C LYS A 3 8.54 -18.60 6.27
N GLY A 4 7.48 -18.53 7.07
CA GLY A 4 7.49 -17.82 8.34
C GLY A 4 8.33 -18.50 9.41
N GLN A 5 8.47 -17.83 10.55
CA GLN A 5 9.28 -18.28 11.68
C GLN A 5 8.76 -19.58 12.31
N ASN A 6 7.50 -19.94 12.09
CA ASN A 6 6.89 -21.19 12.55
C ASN A 6 6.54 -22.14 11.38
N GLY A 7 7.07 -21.90 10.19
CA GLY A 7 6.83 -22.74 9.01
C GLY A 7 5.58 -22.39 8.20
N GLU A 8 4.97 -21.22 8.45
CA GLU A 8 3.87 -20.69 7.65
C GLU A 8 4.30 -20.53 6.18
N ASP A 9 3.46 -20.89 5.22
CA ASP A 9 3.78 -20.71 3.80
C ASP A 9 3.78 -19.23 3.44
N LEU A 10 4.92 -18.69 2.99
CA LEU A 10 5.06 -17.32 2.52
C LEU A 10 5.47 -17.26 1.04
N THR A 11 5.21 -18.31 0.25
CA THR A 11 5.45 -18.31 -1.20
C THR A 11 4.43 -17.45 -1.97
N GLY A 12 4.86 -16.92 -3.12
CA GLY A 12 4.08 -15.98 -3.95
C GLY A 12 4.48 -14.53 -3.72
N GLY A 13 3.62 -13.58 -4.11
CA GLY A 13 3.90 -12.14 -4.03
C GLY A 13 4.93 -11.70 -5.07
N TYR A 14 5.26 -10.41 -5.06
CA TYR A 14 6.20 -9.83 -6.01
C TYR A 14 7.59 -9.66 -5.41
N TYR A 15 8.63 -9.88 -6.22
CA TYR A 15 9.92 -9.26 -5.96
C TYR A 15 9.80 -7.76 -6.19
N ASP A 16 10.56 -6.98 -5.42
CA ASP A 16 10.36 -5.54 -5.35
C ASP A 16 10.83 -4.79 -6.60
N ALA A 17 12.07 -5.01 -7.02
CA ALA A 17 12.67 -4.30 -8.15
C ALA A 17 13.52 -5.24 -9.03
N GLY A 18 14.82 -4.98 -9.11
CA GLY A 18 15.80 -5.85 -9.78
C GLY A 18 16.41 -6.90 -8.86
N ASP A 19 16.02 -6.88 -7.59
CA ASP A 19 16.39 -7.79 -6.52
C ASP A 19 15.33 -8.90 -6.36
N PHE A 20 15.49 -9.73 -5.32
CA PHE A 20 14.55 -10.80 -4.97
C PHE A 20 14.02 -10.67 -3.54
N VAL A 21 14.19 -9.52 -2.88
CA VAL A 21 13.51 -9.26 -1.61
C VAL A 21 12.04 -8.97 -1.88
N LYS A 22 11.20 -9.43 -0.95
CA LYS A 22 9.77 -9.13 -0.96
C LYS A 22 9.50 -8.05 0.08
N PHE A 23 9.60 -6.78 -0.30
CA PHE A 23 9.29 -5.66 0.58
C PHE A 23 7.77 -5.42 0.62
N GLY A 24 7.16 -5.74 1.75
CA GLY A 24 5.71 -5.72 1.92
C GLY A 24 5.09 -4.33 1.78
N PHE A 25 5.79 -3.28 2.23
CA PHE A 25 5.23 -1.93 2.23
C PHE A 25 5.02 -1.39 0.81
N ALA A 26 6.05 -1.46 -0.04
CA ALA A 26 5.97 -1.06 -1.44
C ALA A 26 5.05 -1.98 -2.28
N MET A 27 5.04 -3.28 -1.98
CA MET A 27 4.13 -4.23 -2.62
C MET A 27 2.66 -3.93 -2.29
N ALA A 28 2.36 -3.59 -1.03
CA ALA A 28 1.02 -3.21 -0.60
C ALA A 28 0.56 -1.93 -1.31
N TYR A 29 1.39 -0.88 -1.30
CA TYR A 29 1.13 0.36 -2.05
C TYR A 29 0.83 0.08 -3.53
N THR A 30 1.68 -0.70 -4.19
CA THR A 30 1.50 -1.07 -5.61
C THR A 30 0.16 -1.76 -5.85
N THR A 31 -0.22 -2.65 -4.93
CA THR A 31 -1.49 -3.40 -5.01
C THR A 31 -2.69 -2.48 -4.79
N THR A 32 -2.59 -1.54 -3.85
CA THR A 32 -3.64 -0.54 -3.60
C THR A 32 -3.85 0.34 -4.84
N VAL A 33 -2.78 0.88 -5.42
CA VAL A 33 -2.86 1.76 -6.60
C VAL A 33 -3.38 1.03 -7.83
N LEU A 34 -2.91 -0.21 -8.09
CA LEU A 34 -3.42 -1.02 -9.18
C LEU A 34 -4.92 -1.34 -9.00
N SER A 35 -5.32 -1.71 -7.78
CA SER A 35 -6.71 -1.95 -7.45
C SER A 35 -7.56 -0.68 -7.61
N TRP A 36 -7.05 0.47 -7.18
CA TRP A 36 -7.73 1.76 -7.37
C TRP A 36 -7.99 2.04 -8.84
N GLY A 37 -6.97 1.87 -9.69
CA GLY A 37 -7.09 2.03 -11.14
C GLY A 37 -8.16 1.11 -11.72
N VAL A 38 -8.21 -0.16 -11.32
CA VAL A 38 -9.25 -1.10 -11.80
C VAL A 38 -10.64 -0.69 -11.30
N VAL A 39 -10.80 -0.28 -10.04
CA VAL A 39 -12.10 0.13 -9.49
C VAL A 39 -12.65 1.37 -10.21
N ASP A 40 -11.81 2.39 -10.46
CA ASP A 40 -12.27 3.66 -11.04
C ASP A 40 -12.25 3.67 -12.57
N HIS A 41 -11.45 2.81 -13.19
CA HIS A 41 -11.23 2.82 -14.64
C HIS A 41 -11.36 1.44 -15.28
N ALA A 42 -12.20 0.54 -14.72
CA ALA A 42 -12.46 -0.81 -15.27
C ALA A 42 -12.73 -0.82 -16.79
N ASN A 43 -13.45 0.18 -17.31
CA ASN A 43 -13.74 0.30 -18.74
C ASN A 43 -12.46 0.42 -19.60
N GLY A 44 -11.42 1.09 -19.10
CA GLY A 44 -10.13 1.17 -19.79
C GLY A 44 -9.49 -0.21 -19.92
N TYR A 45 -9.45 -0.97 -18.83
CA TYR A 45 -8.96 -2.35 -18.82
C TYR A 45 -9.78 -3.28 -19.72
N SER A 46 -11.12 -3.18 -19.69
CA SER A 46 -11.99 -3.98 -20.56
C SER A 46 -11.75 -3.71 -22.03
N LYS A 47 -11.65 -2.42 -22.43
CA LYS A 47 -11.38 -2.04 -23.83
C LYS A 47 -10.02 -2.51 -24.31
N ALA A 48 -9.04 -2.57 -23.41
CA ALA A 48 -7.72 -3.10 -23.71
C ALA A 48 -7.68 -4.65 -23.71
N GLY A 49 -8.77 -5.34 -23.35
CA GLY A 49 -8.78 -6.80 -23.20
C GLY A 49 -7.95 -7.32 -22.02
N ALA A 50 -7.61 -6.45 -21.06
CA ALA A 50 -6.65 -6.73 -19.99
C ALA A 50 -7.27 -6.77 -18.58
N LEU A 51 -8.60 -6.72 -18.47
CA LEU A 51 -9.27 -6.69 -17.15
C LEU A 51 -9.01 -7.95 -16.33
N ASP A 52 -9.02 -9.12 -16.95
CA ASP A 52 -8.74 -10.37 -16.24
C ASP A 52 -7.26 -10.50 -15.86
N ASP A 53 -6.34 -9.96 -16.67
CA ASP A 53 -4.92 -9.94 -16.32
C ASP A 53 -4.63 -8.93 -15.21
N ALA A 54 -5.30 -7.78 -15.18
CA ALA A 54 -5.23 -6.84 -14.06
C ALA A 54 -5.74 -7.47 -12.76
N ARG A 55 -6.84 -8.24 -12.83
CA ARG A 55 -7.32 -9.03 -11.68
C ARG A 55 -6.28 -10.06 -11.23
N LYS A 56 -5.65 -10.81 -12.14
CA LYS A 56 -4.58 -11.75 -11.78
C LYS A 56 -3.40 -11.04 -11.12
N ALA A 57 -3.00 -9.88 -11.64
CA ALA A 57 -1.90 -9.09 -11.10
C ALA A 57 -2.18 -8.62 -9.65
N ILE A 58 -3.40 -8.16 -9.37
CA ILE A 58 -3.83 -7.82 -8.01
C ILE A 58 -3.88 -9.06 -7.14
N LYS A 59 -4.50 -10.14 -7.64
CA LYS A 59 -4.67 -11.39 -6.90
C LYS A 59 -3.34 -12.00 -6.47
N TRP A 60 -2.30 -11.88 -7.29
CA TRP A 60 -0.96 -12.39 -6.99
C TRP A 60 -0.37 -11.80 -5.70
N ALA A 61 -0.54 -10.49 -5.48
CA ALA A 61 -0.12 -9.83 -4.25
C ALA A 61 -1.07 -10.13 -3.09
N THR A 62 -2.39 -10.08 -3.32
CA THR A 62 -3.35 -10.30 -2.23
C THR A 62 -3.37 -11.74 -1.72
N ASP A 63 -3.14 -12.74 -2.58
CA ASP A 63 -2.93 -14.13 -2.14
C ASP A 63 -1.72 -14.24 -1.21
N TYR A 64 -0.65 -13.48 -1.47
CA TYR A 64 0.50 -13.40 -0.59
C TYR A 64 0.19 -12.68 0.73
N PHE A 65 -0.53 -11.54 0.70
CA PHE A 65 -0.91 -10.85 1.93
C PHE A 65 -1.82 -11.68 2.84
N LEU A 66 -2.72 -12.48 2.26
CA LEU A 66 -3.55 -13.42 3.01
C LEU A 66 -2.70 -14.49 3.72
N LYS A 67 -1.62 -14.95 3.09
CA LYS A 67 -0.64 -15.85 3.72
C LYS A 67 0.21 -15.15 4.78
N ALA A 68 0.61 -13.92 4.53
CA ALA A 68 1.47 -13.13 5.42
C ALA A 68 0.74 -12.67 6.69
N HIS A 69 -0.58 -12.47 6.63
CA HIS A 69 -1.43 -12.18 7.79
C HIS A 69 -1.85 -13.48 8.49
N VAL A 70 -0.97 -13.97 9.36
CA VAL A 70 -1.09 -15.31 9.98
C VAL A 70 -1.97 -15.32 11.24
N SER A 71 -2.19 -14.16 11.86
CA SER A 71 -3.13 -13.97 12.96
C SER A 71 -3.53 -12.50 13.05
N ALA A 72 -4.61 -12.18 13.77
CA ALA A 72 -5.22 -10.84 13.80
C ALA A 72 -4.25 -9.67 14.04
N ASN A 73 -3.16 -9.88 14.79
CA ASN A 73 -2.14 -8.86 15.10
C ASN A 73 -0.73 -9.32 14.70
N VAL A 74 -0.58 -10.14 13.65
CA VAL A 74 0.74 -10.56 13.14
C VAL A 74 0.73 -10.53 11.61
N LEU A 75 1.64 -9.73 11.03
CA LEU A 75 1.82 -9.59 9.59
C LEU A 75 3.30 -9.74 9.23
N TYR A 76 3.62 -10.70 8.36
CA TYR A 76 4.95 -10.79 7.74
C TYR A 76 5.12 -9.67 6.71
N GLY A 77 6.07 -8.78 6.97
CA GLY A 77 6.33 -7.60 6.15
C GLY A 77 7.48 -7.76 5.16
N GLN A 78 8.32 -8.77 5.34
CA GLN A 78 9.49 -8.96 4.48
C GLN A 78 9.91 -10.42 4.41
N VAL A 79 10.31 -10.87 3.21
CA VAL A 79 11.01 -12.14 3.00
C VAL A 79 12.25 -11.92 2.13
N GLY A 80 13.39 -12.41 2.61
CA GLY A 80 14.71 -12.05 2.10
C GLY A 80 15.32 -10.95 2.96
N GLN A 81 16.65 -10.95 3.06
CA GLN A 81 17.41 -9.89 3.71
C GLN A 81 18.13 -9.09 2.63
N GLY A 82 18.17 -7.76 2.74
CA GLY A 82 18.74 -6.89 1.71
C GLY A 82 20.17 -7.26 1.32
N ASP A 83 21.11 -7.29 2.28
CA ASP A 83 22.53 -7.48 1.96
C ASP A 83 22.83 -8.81 1.22
N PRO A 84 22.37 -9.99 1.70
CA PRO A 84 22.63 -11.26 1.00
C PRO A 84 21.93 -11.37 -0.35
N ASP A 85 20.75 -10.77 -0.48
CA ASP A 85 19.98 -10.77 -1.73
C ASP A 85 20.69 -9.91 -2.78
N TYR A 86 21.13 -8.70 -2.41
CA TYR A 86 21.78 -7.75 -3.30
C TYR A 86 23.22 -8.18 -3.66
N ALA A 87 23.86 -9.01 -2.82
CA ALA A 87 25.14 -9.62 -3.12
C ALA A 87 25.05 -10.74 -4.19
N TYR A 88 23.85 -11.18 -4.56
CA TYR A 88 23.62 -12.21 -5.56
C TYR A 88 23.08 -11.63 -6.86
N TRP A 89 23.75 -11.94 -7.98
CA TRP A 89 23.28 -11.60 -9.32
C TRP A 89 23.04 -12.87 -10.13
N GLY A 90 21.78 -13.18 -10.42
CA GLY A 90 21.42 -14.40 -11.14
C GLY A 90 19.92 -14.53 -11.31
N ARG A 91 19.46 -15.74 -11.59
CA ARG A 91 18.02 -16.02 -11.70
C ARG A 91 17.45 -16.37 -10.33
N PRO A 92 16.20 -15.98 -10.01
CA PRO A 92 15.62 -16.24 -8.69
C PRO A 92 15.55 -17.73 -8.33
N GLU A 93 15.34 -18.62 -9.30
CA GLU A 93 15.32 -20.07 -9.10
C GLU A 93 16.67 -20.67 -8.66
N ASP A 94 17.76 -19.94 -8.90
CA ASP A 94 19.12 -20.36 -8.60
C ASP A 94 19.63 -19.84 -7.25
N MET A 95 18.85 -19.01 -6.54
CA MET A 95 19.16 -18.53 -5.19
C MET A 95 19.47 -19.66 -4.21
N LYS A 96 20.56 -19.54 -3.45
CA LYS A 96 20.99 -20.50 -2.41
C LYS A 96 21.14 -19.89 -1.01
N MET A 97 21.14 -18.56 -0.90
CA MET A 97 21.22 -17.88 0.40
C MET A 97 19.96 -18.12 1.24
N ALA A 98 20.08 -17.92 2.55
CA ALA A 98 18.92 -17.91 3.42
C ALA A 98 18.01 -16.72 3.08
N ARG A 99 16.70 -16.94 3.10
CA ARG A 99 15.67 -15.91 2.88
C ARG A 99 14.83 -15.77 4.15
N PRO A 100 15.31 -15.04 5.18
CA PRO A 100 14.60 -14.90 6.45
C PRO A 100 13.27 -14.17 6.25
N ALA A 101 12.31 -14.45 7.13
CA ALA A 101 11.02 -13.77 7.15
C ALA A 101 10.90 -12.89 8.41
N TYR A 102 10.56 -11.62 8.19
CA TYR A 102 10.40 -10.62 9.24
C TYR A 102 8.93 -10.21 9.34
N LYS A 103 8.47 -9.94 10.56
CA LYS A 103 7.08 -9.64 10.86
C LYS A 103 6.96 -8.48 11.82
N ILE A 104 5.81 -7.84 11.78
CA ILE A 104 5.31 -6.95 12.82
C ILE A 104 4.28 -7.68 13.66
N ASP A 105 4.20 -7.31 14.93
CA ASP A 105 3.23 -7.82 15.89
C ASP A 105 2.85 -6.74 16.94
N ALA A 106 2.04 -7.10 17.92
CA ALA A 106 1.61 -6.17 18.97
C ALA A 106 2.76 -5.57 19.81
N ALA A 107 3.89 -6.29 19.94
CA ALA A 107 5.07 -5.82 20.67
C ALA A 107 6.05 -5.05 19.75
N HIS A 108 6.01 -5.35 18.45
CA HIS A 108 6.83 -4.72 17.41
C HIS A 108 5.89 -4.20 16.31
N PRO A 109 5.22 -3.05 16.55
CA PRO A 109 4.17 -2.55 15.66
C PRO A 109 4.70 -2.05 14.31
N GLY A 110 3.79 -1.89 13.35
CA GLY A 110 4.04 -1.26 12.05
C GLY A 110 2.74 -0.80 11.41
N SER A 111 2.25 0.34 11.88
CA SER A 111 0.96 0.92 11.47
C SER A 111 0.92 1.26 9.99
N ASP A 112 2.02 1.78 9.46
CA ASP A 112 2.25 2.06 8.04
C ASP A 112 2.04 0.81 7.18
N LEU A 113 2.85 -0.23 7.40
CA LEU A 113 2.79 -1.50 6.67
C LEU A 113 1.41 -2.17 6.80
N ALA A 114 0.88 -2.26 8.02
CA ALA A 114 -0.40 -2.92 8.28
C ALA A 114 -1.57 -2.13 7.65
N ALA A 115 -1.57 -0.80 7.72
CA ALA A 115 -2.65 0.01 7.16
C ALA A 115 -2.59 0.10 5.62
N GLU A 116 -1.42 0.16 4.99
CA GLU A 116 -1.31 0.07 3.53
C GLU A 116 -1.72 -1.33 3.04
N THR A 117 -1.37 -2.40 3.76
CA THR A 117 -1.85 -3.76 3.43
C THR A 117 -3.37 -3.87 3.62
N ALA A 118 -3.94 -3.22 4.63
CA ALA A 118 -5.39 -3.13 4.81
C ALA A 118 -6.06 -2.37 3.65
N ALA A 119 -5.48 -1.23 3.22
CA ALA A 119 -5.93 -0.48 2.05
C ALA A 119 -5.89 -1.34 0.77
N ALA A 120 -4.80 -2.08 0.54
CA ALA A 120 -4.65 -2.97 -0.60
C ALA A 120 -5.75 -4.04 -0.65
N LEU A 121 -5.98 -4.72 0.48
CA LEU A 121 -7.00 -5.76 0.60
C LEU A 121 -8.43 -5.20 0.48
N ALA A 122 -8.70 -4.03 1.07
CA ALA A 122 -9.98 -3.35 0.97
C ALA A 122 -10.27 -2.92 -0.48
N ALA A 123 -9.30 -2.29 -1.16
CA ALA A 123 -9.41 -1.88 -2.56
C ALA A 123 -9.59 -3.11 -3.47
N ALA A 124 -8.82 -4.16 -3.28
CA ALA A 124 -8.96 -5.41 -4.04
C ALA A 124 -10.33 -6.08 -3.80
N SER A 125 -10.89 -6.01 -2.59
CA SER A 125 -12.22 -6.57 -2.32
C SER A 125 -13.31 -5.95 -3.21
N LEU A 126 -13.17 -4.67 -3.58
CA LEU A 126 -14.07 -3.99 -4.53
C LEU A 126 -13.88 -4.52 -5.96
N VAL A 127 -12.64 -4.77 -6.37
CA VAL A 127 -12.31 -5.35 -7.70
C VAL A 127 -12.98 -6.71 -7.89
N PHE A 128 -12.92 -7.57 -6.87
CA PHE A 128 -13.44 -8.93 -6.93
C PHE A 128 -14.91 -9.07 -6.55
N ARG A 129 -15.54 -8.04 -5.96
CA ARG A 129 -16.90 -8.12 -5.38
C ARG A 129 -17.93 -8.84 -6.27
N ASN A 130 -17.94 -8.54 -7.57
CA ASN A 130 -18.91 -9.07 -8.53
C ASN A 130 -18.44 -10.31 -9.31
N THR A 131 -17.16 -10.69 -9.18
CA THR A 131 -16.57 -11.83 -9.92
C THR A 131 -16.19 -12.99 -9.03
N ASP A 132 -15.82 -12.73 -7.78
CA ASP A 132 -15.56 -13.72 -6.74
C ASP A 132 -15.90 -13.10 -5.37
N ALA A 133 -17.17 -13.21 -4.99
CA ALA A 133 -17.68 -12.63 -3.74
C ALA A 133 -17.07 -13.29 -2.49
N ASN A 134 -16.73 -14.58 -2.56
CA ASN A 134 -16.11 -15.30 -1.45
C ASN A 134 -14.69 -14.80 -1.21
N TYR A 135 -13.91 -14.65 -2.27
CA TYR A 135 -12.58 -14.05 -2.17
C TYR A 135 -12.66 -12.60 -1.69
N ALA A 136 -13.58 -11.79 -2.23
CA ALA A 136 -13.79 -10.42 -1.77
C ALA A 136 -14.14 -10.33 -0.27
N ASN A 137 -14.95 -11.25 0.26
CA ASN A 137 -15.27 -11.33 1.68
C ASN A 137 -14.06 -11.72 2.53
N ASN A 138 -13.23 -12.64 2.04
CA ASN A 138 -12.00 -13.03 2.71
C ASN A 138 -11.00 -11.87 2.79
N LEU A 139 -10.77 -11.19 1.66
CA LEU A 139 -9.94 -9.98 1.58
C LEU A 139 -10.40 -8.93 2.59
N LEU A 140 -11.71 -8.65 2.62
CA LEU A 140 -12.27 -7.64 3.51
C LEU A 140 -12.15 -8.01 5.00
N THR A 141 -12.21 -9.30 5.32
CA THR A 141 -11.99 -9.79 6.70
C THR A 141 -10.57 -9.48 7.17
N HIS A 142 -9.56 -9.83 6.36
CA HIS A 142 -8.17 -9.52 6.66
C HIS A 142 -7.90 -8.01 6.68
N ALA A 143 -8.50 -7.25 5.76
CA ALA A 143 -8.36 -5.79 5.72
C ALA A 143 -8.81 -5.13 7.01
N LYS A 144 -9.97 -5.53 7.56
CA LYS A 144 -10.49 -5.00 8.82
C LYS A 144 -9.58 -5.33 10.00
N GLN A 145 -9.14 -6.59 10.10
CA GLN A 145 -8.24 -7.03 11.17
C GLN A 145 -6.89 -6.30 11.13
N LEU A 146 -6.28 -6.17 9.94
CA LEU A 146 -5.01 -5.45 9.79
C LEU A 146 -5.13 -3.96 10.08
N PHE A 147 -6.26 -3.33 9.73
CA PHE A 147 -6.51 -1.95 10.11
C PHE A 147 -6.69 -1.79 11.62
N ASP A 148 -7.44 -2.69 12.26
CA ASP A 148 -7.58 -2.68 13.72
C ASP A 148 -6.22 -2.87 14.40
N PHE A 149 -5.38 -3.79 13.89
CA PHE A 149 -4.00 -3.97 14.35
C PHE A 149 -3.18 -2.68 14.19
N ALA A 150 -3.16 -2.10 12.99
CA ALA A 150 -2.44 -0.87 12.69
C ALA A 150 -2.86 0.30 13.60
N ASN A 151 -4.17 0.42 13.84
CA ASN A 151 -4.77 1.52 14.56
C ASN A 151 -4.67 1.37 16.09
N ASN A 152 -4.59 0.14 16.61
CA ASN A 152 -4.46 -0.10 18.05
C ASN A 152 -3.01 -0.20 18.53
N TYR A 153 -2.08 -0.61 17.65
CA TYR A 153 -0.66 -0.77 17.97
C TYR A 153 0.17 0.15 17.07
N ARG A 154 0.48 1.34 17.59
CA ARG A 154 1.08 2.43 16.80
C ARG A 154 2.60 2.36 16.73
N GLY A 155 3.16 2.41 15.53
CA GLY A 155 4.60 2.50 15.31
C GLY A 155 4.97 2.42 13.83
N LEU A 156 6.21 2.77 13.50
CA LEU A 156 6.76 2.61 12.16
C LEU A 156 7.22 1.16 11.97
N TYR A 157 6.84 0.49 10.88
CA TYR A 157 7.23 -0.91 10.68
C TYR A 157 8.74 -1.07 10.59
N THR A 158 9.47 -0.06 10.11
CA THR A 158 10.93 -0.12 10.00
C THR A 158 11.62 -0.10 11.35
N ASP A 159 10.98 0.35 12.43
CA ASP A 159 11.53 0.19 13.79
C ASP A 159 11.45 -1.26 14.28
N SER A 160 10.53 -2.04 13.73
CA SER A 160 10.31 -3.46 14.04
C SER A 160 11.05 -4.40 13.07
N ILE A 161 10.99 -4.12 11.78
CA ILE A 161 11.71 -4.80 10.69
C ILE A 161 12.87 -3.89 10.28
N THR A 162 13.95 -3.94 11.05
CA THR A 162 15.06 -3.00 10.92
C THR A 162 15.87 -3.14 9.63
N ASP A 163 15.84 -4.32 9.00
CA ASP A 163 16.48 -4.55 7.70
C ASP A 163 15.91 -3.59 6.63
N ALA A 164 14.61 -3.30 6.68
CA ALA A 164 13.94 -2.42 5.72
C ALA A 164 14.37 -0.94 5.83
N LYS A 165 15.03 -0.51 6.93
CA LYS A 165 15.46 0.89 7.14
C LYS A 165 16.37 1.42 6.04
N SER A 166 17.17 0.56 5.41
CA SER A 166 18.09 0.97 4.33
C SER A 166 17.46 0.91 2.94
N PHE A 167 16.17 0.51 2.83
CA PHE A 167 15.51 0.27 1.55
C PHE A 167 14.18 1.05 1.45
N TYR A 168 13.24 0.72 2.33
CA TYR A 168 11.89 1.30 2.39
C TYR A 168 11.64 1.89 3.77
N LEU A 169 12.50 2.83 4.18
CA LEU A 169 12.34 3.59 5.42
C LEU A 169 10.99 4.30 5.45
N SER A 170 10.15 4.03 6.44
CA SER A 170 8.92 4.79 6.59
C SER A 170 9.19 6.14 7.24
N GLY A 171 8.68 7.21 6.63
CA GLY A 171 8.77 8.57 7.16
C GLY A 171 7.74 8.86 8.25
N ASP A 172 6.49 8.44 8.05
CA ASP A 172 5.36 8.64 8.96
C ASP A 172 4.25 7.63 8.66
N TYR A 173 3.62 7.06 9.69
CA TYR A 173 2.51 6.11 9.51
C TYR A 173 1.13 6.77 9.53
N ARG A 174 1.04 8.05 9.91
CA ARG A 174 -0.24 8.70 10.25
C ARG A 174 -1.17 8.84 9.06
N ASP A 175 -0.63 9.13 7.89
CA ASP A 175 -1.38 9.18 6.64
C ASP A 175 -1.83 7.80 6.18
N GLU A 176 -1.07 6.74 6.46
CA GLU A 176 -1.48 5.36 6.18
C GLU A 176 -2.73 4.94 6.97
N LEU A 177 -2.85 5.38 8.23
CA LEU A 177 -4.08 5.13 8.99
C LEU A 177 -5.31 5.84 8.40
N VAL A 178 -5.14 7.05 7.88
CA VAL A 178 -6.24 7.75 7.21
C VAL A 178 -6.57 7.09 5.87
N TRP A 179 -5.55 6.67 5.13
CA TRP A 179 -5.65 5.95 3.86
C TRP A 179 -6.35 4.60 3.99
N GLY A 180 -5.93 3.77 4.94
CA GLY A 180 -6.59 2.50 5.27
C GLY A 180 -8.05 2.69 5.68
N ALA A 181 -8.34 3.68 6.51
CA ALA A 181 -9.70 3.99 6.95
C ALA A 181 -10.62 4.41 5.78
N VAL A 182 -10.16 5.30 4.89
CA VAL A 182 -11.00 5.74 3.76
C VAL A 182 -11.23 4.61 2.75
N TRP A 183 -10.26 3.71 2.54
CA TRP A 183 -10.46 2.51 1.72
C TRP A 183 -11.44 1.52 2.33
N LEU A 184 -11.35 1.29 3.64
CA LEU A 184 -12.31 0.45 4.35
C LEU A 184 -13.72 1.02 4.30
N TYR A 185 -13.89 2.33 4.48
CA TYR A 185 -15.18 2.99 4.27
C TYR A 185 -15.69 2.72 2.86
N ARG A 186 -14.86 2.96 1.84
CA ARG A 186 -15.24 2.75 0.44
C ARG A 186 -15.62 1.30 0.14
N ALA A 187 -14.99 0.32 0.79
CA ALA A 187 -15.25 -1.10 0.60
C ALA A 187 -16.46 -1.63 1.37
N THR A 188 -16.86 -0.96 2.45
CA THR A 188 -17.88 -1.45 3.41
C THR A 188 -19.15 -0.60 3.47
N ASN A 189 -19.05 0.67 3.08
CA ASN A 189 -20.02 1.72 3.37
C ASN A 189 -20.33 1.89 4.88
N ASP A 190 -19.42 1.49 5.76
CA ASP A 190 -19.55 1.67 7.21
C ASP A 190 -19.00 3.04 7.63
N ASN A 191 -19.90 3.91 8.08
CA ASN A 191 -19.59 5.28 8.51
C ASN A 191 -18.59 5.35 9.66
N ASN A 192 -18.39 4.28 10.44
CA ASN A 192 -17.36 4.26 11.47
C ASN A 192 -15.95 4.46 10.88
N TYR A 193 -15.68 3.88 9.70
CA TYR A 193 -14.40 4.08 9.03
C TYR A 193 -14.27 5.48 8.45
N LEU A 194 -15.34 6.07 7.92
CA LEU A 194 -15.32 7.46 7.45
C LEU A 194 -15.06 8.44 8.60
N ASN A 195 -15.80 8.28 9.70
CA ASN A 195 -15.63 9.10 10.90
C ASN A 195 -14.19 8.97 11.45
N THR A 196 -13.65 7.75 11.45
CA THR A 196 -12.26 7.49 11.82
C THR A 196 -11.29 8.21 10.89
N ALA A 197 -11.45 8.09 9.57
CA ALA A 197 -10.60 8.75 8.58
C ALA A 197 -10.56 10.27 8.77
N GLU A 198 -11.73 10.92 8.91
CA GLU A 198 -11.81 12.37 9.07
C GLU A 198 -11.26 12.83 10.43
N SER A 199 -11.52 12.07 11.50
CA SER A 199 -10.98 12.35 12.83
C SER A 199 -9.45 12.25 12.86
N LEU A 200 -8.89 11.18 12.30
CA LEU A 200 -7.44 10.99 12.20
C LEU A 200 -6.80 12.07 11.30
N TYR A 201 -7.39 12.36 10.14
CA TYR A 201 -6.92 13.42 9.24
C TYR A 201 -6.80 14.78 9.95
N SER A 202 -7.81 15.13 10.74
CA SER A 202 -7.81 16.35 11.55
C SER A 202 -6.80 16.30 12.69
N SER A 203 -6.82 15.24 13.51
CA SER A 203 -5.98 15.12 14.71
C SER A 203 -4.48 15.04 14.40
N PHE A 204 -4.12 14.44 13.26
CA PHE A 204 -2.75 14.37 12.77
C PHE A 204 -2.30 15.63 12.02
N GLY A 205 -3.19 16.59 11.82
CA GLY A 205 -2.88 17.83 11.11
C GLY A 205 -2.51 17.60 9.65
N LEU A 206 -3.05 16.58 8.98
CA LEU A 206 -2.66 16.28 7.60
C LEU A 206 -3.06 17.39 6.63
N ALA A 207 -4.11 18.16 6.96
CA ALA A 207 -4.53 19.33 6.19
C ALA A 207 -3.45 20.43 6.06
N SER A 208 -2.50 20.51 6.99
CA SER A 208 -1.40 21.50 6.91
C SER A 208 -0.17 20.98 6.19
N ARG A 209 -0.14 19.69 5.81
CA ARG A 209 0.97 19.12 5.05
C ARG A 209 0.88 19.47 3.58
N ASN A 210 2.04 19.45 2.94
CA ASN A 210 2.14 19.53 1.48
C ASN A 210 1.61 18.23 0.87
N GLY A 211 1.05 18.34 -0.34
CA GLY A 211 0.60 17.18 -1.09
C GLY A 211 1.78 16.32 -1.55
N ALA A 212 1.61 15.02 -1.44
CA ALA A 212 2.52 14.00 -1.95
C ALA A 212 1.72 12.71 -2.19
N PHE A 213 2.15 11.92 -3.18
CA PHE A 213 1.63 10.58 -3.40
C PHE A 213 2.74 9.66 -3.93
N ASN A 214 3.18 8.72 -3.10
CA ASN A 214 4.20 7.71 -3.42
C ASN A 214 4.05 6.54 -2.44
N TRP A 215 4.97 5.57 -2.40
CA TRP A 215 4.84 4.42 -1.50
C TRP A 215 4.96 4.78 -0.01
N ASP A 216 5.60 5.88 0.36
CA ASP A 216 5.76 6.33 1.75
C ASP A 216 4.66 7.32 2.14
N GLU A 217 4.31 8.29 1.27
CA GLU A 217 3.33 9.34 1.58
C GLU A 217 2.03 9.24 0.76
N LYS A 218 0.87 9.27 1.43
CA LYS A 218 -0.49 9.09 0.86
C LYS A 218 -1.33 10.36 0.78
N ILE A 219 -0.81 11.51 1.23
CA ILE A 219 -1.60 12.74 1.50
C ILE A 219 -2.52 13.13 0.34
N SER A 220 -2.00 13.25 -0.87
CA SER A 220 -2.83 13.67 -2.02
C SER A 220 -3.79 12.56 -2.46
N GLY A 221 -3.40 11.29 -2.31
CA GLY A 221 -4.26 10.15 -2.61
C GLY A 221 -5.47 10.06 -1.68
N LEU A 222 -5.24 10.17 -0.36
CA LEU A 222 -6.32 10.16 0.63
C LEU A 222 -7.23 11.38 0.50
N GLU A 223 -6.71 12.55 0.13
CA GLU A 223 -7.51 13.76 -0.09
C GLU A 223 -8.43 13.62 -1.31
N VAL A 224 -7.94 13.00 -2.40
CA VAL A 224 -8.77 12.67 -3.57
C VAL A 224 -9.89 11.71 -3.19
N LEU A 225 -9.59 10.65 -2.42
CA LEU A 225 -10.61 9.70 -1.98
C LEU A 225 -11.64 10.35 -1.05
N LEU A 226 -11.20 11.13 -0.06
CA LEU A 226 -12.09 11.84 0.86
C LEU A 226 -12.96 12.85 0.10
N ALA A 227 -12.40 13.61 -0.85
CA ALA A 227 -13.18 14.49 -1.71
C ALA A 227 -14.25 13.74 -2.49
N LYS A 228 -13.91 12.57 -3.05
CA LYS A 228 -14.84 11.74 -3.83
C LYS A 228 -15.99 11.20 -2.99
N VAL A 229 -15.70 10.67 -1.80
CA VAL A 229 -16.70 9.95 -1.00
C VAL A 229 -17.52 10.85 -0.08
N THR A 230 -17.03 12.06 0.23
CA THR A 230 -17.74 13.03 1.10
C THR A 230 -18.30 14.22 0.34
N ASN A 231 -17.80 14.49 -0.87
CA ASN A 231 -18.09 15.69 -1.66
C ASN A 231 -17.73 17.03 -0.96
N LYS A 232 -17.01 17.01 0.17
CA LYS A 232 -16.65 18.20 0.95
C LYS A 232 -15.66 19.09 0.19
N GLN A 233 -15.92 20.40 0.19
CA GLN A 233 -15.12 21.38 -0.54
C GLN A 233 -13.68 21.46 -0.01
N THR A 234 -13.48 21.29 1.30
CA THR A 234 -12.14 21.35 1.91
C THR A 234 -11.13 20.38 1.30
N TYR A 235 -11.55 19.14 0.98
CA TYR A 235 -10.67 18.16 0.34
C TYR A 235 -10.44 18.48 -1.13
N LYS A 236 -11.48 18.95 -1.83
CA LYS A 236 -11.36 19.39 -3.24
C LYS A 236 -10.38 20.55 -3.39
N ASP A 237 -10.41 21.51 -2.46
CA ASP A 237 -9.51 22.67 -2.47
C ASP A 237 -8.06 22.23 -2.26
N LYS A 238 -7.81 21.26 -1.37
CA LYS A 238 -6.48 20.67 -1.17
C LYS A 238 -5.96 19.96 -2.42
N VAL A 239 -6.78 19.11 -3.04
CA VAL A 239 -6.44 18.42 -4.29
C VAL A 239 -6.16 19.44 -5.40
N LYS A 240 -7.02 20.44 -5.57
CA LYS A 240 -6.83 21.50 -6.57
C LYS A 240 -5.52 22.25 -6.31
N GLY A 241 -5.25 22.65 -5.08
CA GLY A 241 -4.02 23.36 -4.72
C GLY A 241 -2.76 22.55 -5.03
N TYR A 242 -2.78 21.24 -4.78
CA TYR A 242 -1.67 20.36 -5.15
C TYR A 242 -1.49 20.25 -6.67
N CYS A 243 -2.58 20.02 -7.42
CA CYS A 243 -2.52 19.96 -8.89
C CYS A 243 -2.02 21.29 -9.50
N ASP A 244 -2.52 22.43 -9.01
CA ASP A 244 -2.10 23.75 -9.47
C ASP A 244 -0.60 23.97 -9.20
N TYR A 245 -0.10 23.54 -8.04
CA TYR A 245 1.32 23.60 -7.69
C TYR A 245 2.17 22.73 -8.64
N VAL A 246 1.77 21.49 -8.89
CA VAL A 246 2.49 20.57 -9.80
C VAL A 246 2.57 21.14 -11.22
N VAL A 247 1.45 21.65 -11.73
CA VAL A 247 1.37 22.21 -13.09
C VAL A 247 2.15 23.52 -13.19
N SER A 248 1.96 24.45 -12.25
CA SER A 248 2.39 25.84 -12.40
C SER A 248 3.76 26.13 -11.79
N THR A 249 4.16 25.40 -10.76
CA THR A 249 5.30 25.78 -9.91
C THR A 249 6.40 24.73 -9.86
N THR A 250 6.05 23.44 -9.83
CA THR A 250 7.05 22.36 -9.73
C THR A 250 8.02 22.39 -10.90
N THR A 251 9.31 22.20 -10.59
CA THR A 251 10.40 22.13 -11.56
C THR A 251 10.09 21.13 -12.66
N LYS A 252 10.40 21.54 -13.89
CA LYS A 252 10.26 20.70 -15.09
C LYS A 252 11.59 20.63 -15.82
N THR A 253 11.88 19.48 -16.40
CA THR A 253 13.00 19.36 -17.35
C THR A 253 12.75 20.24 -18.58
N PRO A 254 13.78 20.54 -19.40
CA PRO A 254 13.59 21.31 -20.65
C PRO A 254 12.58 20.71 -21.63
N LYS A 255 12.27 19.41 -21.52
CA LYS A 255 11.26 18.71 -22.34
C LYS A 255 9.89 18.57 -21.67
N GLY A 256 9.67 19.21 -20.53
CA GLY A 256 8.35 19.31 -19.88
C GLY A 256 8.03 18.26 -18.82
N LEU A 257 8.89 17.25 -18.59
CA LEU A 257 8.72 16.29 -17.48
C LEU A 257 8.74 17.01 -16.13
N VAL A 258 7.71 16.80 -15.30
CA VAL A 258 7.70 17.21 -13.88
C VAL A 258 8.80 16.46 -13.14
N TYR A 259 9.73 17.19 -12.51
CA TYR A 259 10.90 16.65 -11.84
C TYR A 259 10.84 16.93 -10.35
N ILE A 260 10.27 16.00 -9.58
CA ILE A 260 10.06 16.12 -8.13
C ILE A 260 11.30 15.69 -7.35
N PHE A 261 11.86 14.54 -7.71
CA PHE A 261 12.97 13.93 -6.99
C PHE A 261 13.85 13.11 -7.94
N HIS A 262 15.12 12.94 -7.57
CA HIS A 262 16.10 12.24 -8.42
C HIS A 262 15.93 10.72 -8.41
N TRP A 263 15.38 10.14 -7.34
CA TRP A 263 15.06 8.71 -7.29
C TRP A 263 13.68 8.45 -7.89
N GLY A 264 13.63 7.75 -9.02
CA GLY A 264 12.39 7.42 -9.72
C GLY A 264 11.63 8.66 -10.23
N PRO A 265 12.25 9.59 -10.98
CA PRO A 265 11.60 10.83 -11.42
C PRO A 265 10.35 10.56 -12.26
N LEU A 266 10.37 9.53 -13.11
CA LEU A 266 9.21 9.14 -13.91
C LEU A 266 8.08 8.55 -13.06
N ARG A 267 8.40 7.83 -11.97
CA ARG A 267 7.39 7.31 -11.03
C ARG A 267 6.62 8.44 -10.36
N TYR A 268 7.30 9.53 -10.00
CA TYR A 268 6.65 10.69 -9.38
C TYR A 268 5.83 11.54 -10.37
N ALA A 269 6.17 11.51 -11.65
CA ALA A 269 5.47 12.27 -12.67
C ALA A 269 4.21 11.55 -13.21
N ALA A 270 4.18 10.21 -13.13
CA ALA A 270 3.06 9.36 -13.51
C ALA A 270 1.96 9.36 -12.44
#